data_AF-A0A3N5R3U7-F1
#
_entry.id   AF-A0A3N5R3U7-F1
#
_cell.length_a   1.000
_cell.length_b   1.000
_cell.length_c   1.000
_cell.angle_alpha   90.00
_cell.angle_beta   90.00
_cell.angle_gamma   90.00
#
_symmetry.space_group_name_H-M   'P 1'
#
loop_
_entity.id
_entity.type
_entity.pdbx_description
1 polymer ?
#
loop_
_entity_poly.entity_id
_entity_poly.type
_entity_poly.pdbx_seq_one_letter_code
_entity_poly.pdbx_strand_id
1 'polypeptide(L)'
;MLFSIWNKPSNLRRICLGAAVLLVGVGTVAAQFRARAVPGRGQKVEQVGDDFEAADWDYYPNAPKSSSNLDKQDRQPAGVSKNNRIYESTYRGQPDTVKRVETPPGGIPGSTGSLFLQSTYTG
;
A
#
# COMPACT_ATOMS: atom_id res chain seq x y z
N MET A 1 16.72 1.01 -62.39
CA MET A 1 15.88 2.02 -61.71
C MET A 1 14.41 1.59 -61.74
N LEU A 2 14.01 0.54 -61.00
CA LEU A 2 12.67 -0.08 -61.15
C LEU A 2 12.01 -0.48 -59.82
N PHE A 3 12.28 0.26 -58.73
CA PHE A 3 11.67 -0.01 -57.42
C PHE A 3 11.28 1.27 -56.69
N SER A 4 10.41 2.12 -57.26
CA SER A 4 9.94 3.33 -56.54
C SER A 4 8.50 3.75 -56.83
N ILE A 5 7.64 2.85 -57.34
CA ILE A 5 6.24 3.20 -57.67
C ILE A 5 5.21 2.37 -56.89
N TRP A 6 5.65 1.41 -56.07
CA TRP A 6 4.72 0.64 -55.24
C TRP A 6 4.42 1.39 -53.93
N ASN A 7 3.16 1.81 -53.81
CA ASN A 7 2.50 2.26 -52.58
C ASN A 7 2.74 3.71 -52.13
N LYS A 8 2.39 4.71 -52.96
CA LYS A 8 2.02 6.04 -52.42
C LYS A 8 0.59 5.96 -51.87
N PRO A 9 0.36 6.00 -50.54
CA PRO A 9 -0.99 6.00 -50.00
C PRO A 9 -1.73 7.26 -50.47
N SER A 10 -2.96 7.08 -50.96
CA SER A 10 -3.82 8.18 -51.39
C SER A 10 -4.02 9.19 -50.27
N ASN A 11 -4.26 10.46 -50.63
CA ASN A 11 -4.49 11.54 -49.66
C ASN A 11 -5.58 11.17 -48.65
N LEU A 12 -6.60 10.44 -49.09
CA LEU A 12 -7.68 9.92 -48.24
C LEU A 12 -7.15 8.96 -47.16
N ARG A 13 -6.27 8.01 -47.53
CA ARG A 13 -5.68 7.05 -46.59
C ARG A 13 -4.80 7.74 -45.54
N ARG A 14 -4.08 8.79 -45.94
CA ARG A 14 -3.28 9.63 -45.02
C ARG A 14 -4.14 10.42 -44.04
N ILE A 15 -5.26 10.99 -44.53
CA ILE A 15 -6.22 11.71 -43.69
C ILE A 15 -6.90 10.76 -42.70
N CYS A 16 -7.33 9.58 -43.15
CA CYS A 16 -7.94 8.58 -42.26
C CYS A 16 -6.96 8.08 -41.19
N LEU A 17 -5.69 7.84 -41.53
CA LEU A 17 -4.66 7.47 -40.55
C LEU A 17 -4.38 8.62 -39.56
N GLY A 18 -4.26 9.86 -40.05
CA GLY A 18 -4.08 11.03 -39.19
C GLY A 18 -5.24 11.23 -38.22
N ALA A 19 -6.49 11.07 -38.70
CA ALA A 19 -7.68 11.14 -37.87
C ALA A 19 -7.74 10.01 -36.83
N ALA A 20 -7.36 8.78 -37.20
CA ALA A 20 -7.30 7.66 -36.26
C ALA A 20 -6.26 7.88 -35.16
N VAL A 21 -5.06 8.38 -35.50
CA VAL A 21 -4.01 8.71 -34.54
C VAL A 21 -4.45 9.85 -33.61
N LEU A 22 -5.11 10.88 -34.14
CA LEU A 22 -5.66 11.98 -33.35
C LEU A 22 -6.76 11.48 -32.39
N LEU A 23 -7.70 10.66 -32.87
CA LEU A 23 -8.79 10.13 -32.02
C LEU A 23 -8.25 9.25 -30.89
N VAL A 24 -7.27 8.39 -31.17
CA VAL A 24 -6.63 7.56 -30.14
C VAL A 24 -5.82 8.42 -29.17
N GLY A 25 -5.04 9.38 -29.67
CA GLY A 25 -4.20 10.26 -28.84
C GLY A 25 -5.00 11.20 -27.93
N VAL A 26 -6.14 11.72 -28.37
CA VAL A 26 -7.00 12.58 -27.53
C VAL A 26 -7.66 11.76 -26.41
N GLY A 27 -8.08 10.51 -26.70
CA GLY A 27 -8.68 9.63 -25.71
C GLY A 27 -7.72 9.24 -24.58
N THR A 28 -6.44 9.00 -24.89
CA THR A 28 -5.44 8.60 -23.88
C THR A 28 -5.06 9.74 -22.95
N VAL A 29 -4.88 10.96 -23.49
CA VAL A 29 -4.55 12.15 -22.68
C VAL A 29 -5.69 12.49 -21.71
N ALA A 30 -6.95 12.46 -22.17
CA ALA A 30 -8.10 12.72 -21.30
C ALA A 30 -8.26 11.67 -20.17
N ALA A 31 -7.90 10.41 -20.41
CA ALA A 31 -7.92 9.36 -19.40
C ALA A 31 -6.81 9.55 -18.35
N GLN A 32 -5.62 10.00 -18.76
CA GLN A 32 -4.49 10.25 -17.85
C GLN A 32 -4.77 11.41 -16.88
N PHE A 33 -5.47 12.46 -17.31
CA PHE A 33 -5.81 13.61 -16.44
C PHE A 33 -6.96 13.35 -15.45
N ARG A 34 -7.70 12.24 -15.58
CA ARG A 34 -8.74 11.84 -14.59
C ARG A 34 -8.18 11.10 -13.38
N ALA A 35 -6.92 10.66 -13.41
CA ALA A 35 -6.29 9.96 -12.30
C ALA A 35 -5.77 10.93 -11.23
N ARG A 36 -6.60 11.87 -10.76
CA ARG A 36 -6.31 12.56 -9.50
C ARG A 36 -6.68 11.61 -8.38
N ALA A 37 -5.68 11.15 -7.62
CA ALA A 37 -5.92 10.37 -6.41
C ALA A 37 -6.74 11.24 -5.45
N VAL A 38 -8.05 11.02 -5.41
CA VAL A 38 -8.95 11.66 -4.45
C VAL A 38 -8.85 10.83 -3.17
N PRO A 39 -8.41 11.41 -2.04
CA PRO A 39 -8.41 10.70 -0.75
C PRO A 39 -9.78 10.06 -0.49
N GLY A 40 -9.79 8.79 -0.07
CA GLY A 40 -11.02 8.05 0.20
C GLY A 40 -11.70 7.39 -1.01
N ARG A 41 -11.18 7.55 -2.24
CA ARG A 41 -11.64 6.78 -3.44
C ARG A 41 -10.72 5.62 -3.83
N GLY A 42 -9.75 5.31 -2.98
CA GLY A 42 -8.87 4.15 -3.18
C GLY A 42 -9.62 2.82 -2.97
N GLN A 43 -9.04 1.75 -3.48
CA GLN A 43 -9.44 0.39 -3.10
C GLN A 43 -8.60 -0.05 -1.90
N LYS A 44 -9.23 -0.75 -0.94
CA LYS A 44 -8.51 -1.36 0.18
C LYS A 44 -7.60 -2.47 -0.35
N VAL A 45 -6.34 -2.44 0.07
CA VAL A 45 -5.38 -3.52 -0.21
C VAL A 45 -5.48 -4.51 0.95
N GLU A 46 -6.20 -5.62 0.73
CA GLU A 46 -6.51 -6.60 1.80
C GLU A 46 -5.28 -7.29 2.39
N GLN A 47 -4.14 -7.22 1.71
CA GLN A 47 -2.87 -7.80 2.14
C GLN A 47 -2.09 -6.90 3.13
N VAL A 48 -2.48 -5.63 3.29
CA VAL A 48 -1.72 -4.65 4.08
C VAL A 48 -2.53 -4.19 5.30
N GLY A 49 -1.89 -4.28 6.47
CA GLY A 49 -2.48 -3.85 7.73
C GLY A 49 -3.40 -4.91 8.37
N ASP A 50 -4.02 -4.54 9.48
CA ASP A 50 -4.91 -5.37 10.27
C ASP A 50 -6.06 -4.49 10.78
N ASP A 51 -7.26 -5.07 10.91
CA ASP A 51 -8.43 -4.39 11.46
C ASP A 51 -8.63 -4.68 12.96
N PHE A 52 -7.88 -5.63 13.53
CA PHE A 52 -7.91 -6.02 14.95
C PHE A 52 -9.26 -6.56 15.44
N GLU A 53 -10.15 -6.93 14.52
CA GLU A 53 -11.50 -7.39 14.85
C GLU A 53 -11.51 -8.85 15.34
N ALA A 54 -10.48 -9.64 15.02
CA ALA A 54 -10.34 -11.00 15.51
C ALA A 54 -10.23 -11.03 17.05
N ALA A 55 -11.14 -11.75 17.71
CA ALA A 55 -11.16 -11.86 19.17
C ALA A 55 -9.95 -12.63 19.73
N ASP A 56 -9.36 -13.51 18.94
CA ASP A 56 -8.17 -14.31 19.25
C ASP A 56 -6.87 -13.68 18.72
N TRP A 57 -6.91 -12.39 18.36
CA TRP A 57 -5.74 -11.62 17.95
C TRP A 57 -4.73 -11.57 19.09
N ASP A 58 -3.47 -11.85 18.76
CA ASP A 58 -2.38 -11.84 19.73
C ASP A 58 -1.08 -11.36 19.08
N TYR A 59 -0.14 -10.91 19.92
CA TYR A 59 1.18 -10.48 19.51
C TYR A 59 2.25 -11.24 20.29
N TYR A 60 3.18 -11.85 19.56
CA TYR A 60 4.27 -12.63 20.11
C TYR A 60 5.54 -11.79 20.13
N PRO A 61 5.91 -11.19 21.27
CA PRO A 61 7.14 -10.42 21.38
C PRO A 61 8.36 -11.35 21.30
N ASN A 62 9.45 -10.90 20.68
CA ASN A 62 10.73 -11.59 20.78
C ASN A 62 11.82 -10.66 21.34
N ALA A 63 12.21 -10.87 22.59
CA ALA A 63 13.26 -10.11 23.23
C ALA A 63 14.64 -10.76 23.00
N PRO A 64 15.72 -9.96 22.85
CA PRO A 64 15.76 -8.51 22.95
C PRO A 64 15.26 -7.81 21.69
N LYS A 65 14.60 -6.65 21.86
CA LYS A 65 14.10 -5.83 20.75
C LYS A 65 15.23 -5.36 19.84
N SER A 66 14.93 -5.24 18.55
CA SER A 66 15.88 -4.76 17.56
C SER A 66 16.07 -3.24 17.66
N SER A 67 17.29 -2.75 17.40
CA SER A 67 17.62 -1.33 17.57
C SER A 67 18.71 -0.86 16.61
N SER A 68 18.60 -1.24 15.34
CA SER A 68 19.57 -0.92 14.28
C SER A 68 19.97 0.57 14.21
N ASN A 69 19.06 1.47 14.58
CA ASN A 69 19.40 2.89 14.69
C ASN A 69 20.50 3.18 15.74
N LEU A 70 20.45 2.51 16.88
CA LEU A 70 21.30 2.74 18.05
C LEU A 70 22.57 1.89 18.05
N ASP A 71 22.44 0.60 17.79
CA ASP A 71 23.54 -0.37 17.93
C ASP A 71 23.91 -1.13 16.65
N LYS A 72 23.23 -0.82 15.53
CA LYS A 72 23.42 -1.47 14.23
C LYS A 72 23.18 -2.99 14.28
N GLN A 73 22.40 -3.47 15.24
CA GLN A 73 22.02 -4.87 15.34
C GLN A 73 20.56 -5.07 14.95
N ASP A 74 20.37 -5.91 13.93
CA ASP A 74 19.07 -6.45 13.56
C ASP A 74 18.88 -7.77 14.31
N ARG A 75 17.98 -7.79 15.29
CA ARG A 75 17.70 -8.98 16.09
C ARG A 75 16.56 -9.76 15.48
N GLN A 76 16.84 -11.00 15.09
CA GLN A 76 15.90 -11.92 14.48
C GLN A 76 15.83 -13.22 15.29
N PRO A 77 14.66 -13.89 15.38
CA PRO A 77 13.38 -13.46 14.81
C PRO A 77 12.82 -12.19 15.45
N ALA A 78 12.05 -11.38 14.72
CA ALA A 78 11.40 -10.21 15.29
C ALA A 78 10.07 -10.60 15.96
N GLY A 79 9.52 -9.74 16.82
CA GLY A 79 8.14 -9.90 17.31
C GLY A 79 7.12 -9.86 16.17
N VAL A 80 6.03 -10.62 16.28
CA VAL A 80 5.04 -10.79 15.20
C VAL A 80 3.63 -11.03 15.73
N SER A 81 2.61 -10.52 15.04
CA SER A 81 1.21 -10.86 15.33
C SER A 81 0.86 -12.29 14.93
N LYS A 82 -0.13 -12.89 15.59
CA LYS A 82 -0.60 -14.26 15.33
C LYS A 82 -0.95 -14.53 13.87
N ASN A 83 -1.49 -13.53 13.18
CA ASN A 83 -1.86 -13.62 11.76
C ASN A 83 -0.76 -13.16 10.79
N ASN A 84 0.46 -12.90 11.29
CA ASN A 84 1.64 -12.52 10.50
C ASN A 84 1.45 -11.21 9.70
N ARG A 85 0.68 -10.25 10.24
CA ARG A 85 0.39 -8.95 9.59
C ARG A 85 1.12 -7.77 10.22
N ILE A 86 1.38 -7.83 11.53
CA ILE A 86 2.10 -6.80 12.27
C ILE A 86 3.43 -7.37 12.73
N TYR A 87 4.53 -6.70 12.39
CA TYR A 87 5.88 -7.10 12.76
C TYR A 87 6.54 -6.01 13.57
N GLU A 88 7.42 -6.42 14.48
CA GLU A 88 8.39 -5.54 15.09
C GLU A 88 9.25 -4.84 14.03
N SER A 89 9.52 -3.55 14.23
CA SER A 89 10.48 -2.83 13.40
C SER A 89 11.90 -3.24 13.78
N THR A 90 12.72 -3.69 12.81
CA THR A 90 14.15 -3.93 13.07
C THR A 90 14.91 -2.64 13.44
N TYR A 91 14.38 -1.49 13.03
CA TYR A 91 15.04 -0.19 13.20
C TYR A 91 14.86 0.40 14.61
N ARG A 92 13.64 0.33 15.17
CA ARG A 92 13.29 0.93 16.48
C ARG A 92 12.67 -0.04 17.49
N GLY A 93 12.52 -1.31 17.13
CA GLY A 93 11.91 -2.32 17.96
C GLY A 93 10.39 -2.15 18.08
N GLN A 94 9.83 -2.80 19.10
CA GLN A 94 8.41 -2.78 19.46
C GLN A 94 8.18 -1.98 20.75
N PRO A 95 6.94 -1.51 21.01
CA PRO A 95 6.52 -1.02 22.31
C PRO A 95 6.59 -2.11 23.40
N ASP A 96 6.61 -1.70 24.67
CA ASP A 96 6.68 -2.64 25.80
C ASP A 96 5.38 -3.45 25.96
N THR A 97 4.25 -2.85 25.63
CA THR A 97 2.95 -3.53 25.57
C THR A 97 2.34 -3.38 24.19
N VAL A 98 2.00 -4.53 23.59
CA VAL A 98 1.24 -4.63 22.35
C VAL A 98 0.12 -5.64 22.61
N LYS A 99 -1.13 -5.19 22.60
CA LYS A 99 -2.29 -6.07 22.84
C LYS A 99 -3.53 -5.57 22.13
N ARG A 100 -4.40 -6.50 21.74
CA ARG A 100 -5.76 -6.17 21.29
C ARG A 100 -6.63 -5.88 22.51
N VAL A 101 -7.40 -4.81 22.45
CA VAL A 101 -8.39 -4.39 23.46
C VAL A 101 -9.75 -4.22 22.81
N GLU A 102 -10.80 -4.10 23.60
CA GLU A 102 -12.11 -3.68 23.09
C GLU A 102 -12.03 -2.27 22.53
N THR A 103 -12.87 -1.98 21.53
CA THR A 103 -12.95 -0.65 20.93
C THR A 103 -13.37 0.38 21.99
N PRO A 104 -12.57 1.42 22.24
CA PRO A 104 -12.86 2.40 23.28
C PRO A 104 -14.10 3.25 22.95
N PRO A 105 -14.71 3.92 23.94
CA PRO A 105 -15.83 4.84 23.71
C PRO A 105 -15.47 5.90 22.66
N GLY A 106 -16.37 6.12 21.70
CA GLY A 106 -16.14 7.02 20.57
C GLY A 106 -15.36 6.41 19.39
N GLY A 107 -15.09 5.11 19.42
CA GLY A 107 -14.52 4.37 18.30
C GLY A 107 -15.45 4.24 17.09
N ILE A 108 -14.94 3.60 16.04
CA ILE A 108 -15.65 3.45 14.75
C ILE A 108 -16.91 2.60 14.96
N PRO A 109 -18.09 3.01 14.42
CA PRO A 109 -19.31 2.22 14.53
C PRO A 109 -19.14 0.80 13.98
N GLY A 110 -19.53 -0.20 14.77
CA GLY A 110 -19.42 -1.62 14.42
C GLY A 110 -18.06 -2.26 14.68
N SER A 111 -17.04 -1.49 15.09
CA SER A 111 -15.75 -2.03 15.50
C SER A 111 -15.83 -2.62 16.91
N THR A 112 -15.22 -3.79 17.10
CA THR A 112 -15.18 -4.54 18.35
C THR A 112 -13.78 -4.65 18.93
N GLY A 113 -12.75 -4.42 18.11
CA GLY A 113 -11.35 -4.50 18.51
C GLY A 113 -10.56 -3.23 18.21
N SER A 114 -9.54 -2.99 19.02
CA SER A 114 -8.58 -1.91 18.83
C SER A 114 -7.19 -2.34 19.29
N LEU A 115 -6.15 -1.76 18.70
CA LEU A 115 -4.78 -2.04 19.10
C LEU A 115 -4.34 -1.07 20.21
N PHE A 116 -3.93 -1.62 21.35
CA PHE A 116 -3.30 -0.88 22.43
C PHE A 116 -1.78 -1.02 22.33
N LEU A 117 -1.11 0.13 22.23
CA LEU A 117 0.35 0.25 22.22
C LEU A 117 0.78 1.14 23.38
N GLN A 118 1.73 0.67 24.19
CA GLN A 118 2.29 1.47 25.29
C GLN A 118 3.79 1.22 25.41
N SER A 119 4.54 2.31 25.51
CA SER A 119 5.93 2.31 25.93
C SER A 119 6.00 2.91 27.34
N THR A 120 6.70 2.24 28.25
CA THR A 120 6.79 2.63 29.66
C THR A 120 7.97 3.58 29.89
N TYR A 121 9.10 3.35 29.21
CA TYR A 121 10.33 4.12 29.37
C TYR A 121 10.74 4.81 28.07
N THR A 122 10.04 5.90 27.73
CA THR A 122 10.40 6.78 26.61
C THR A 122 11.23 7.94 27.15
N GLY A 123 12.55 7.81 27.14
CA GLY A 123 13.52 8.86 27.49
C GLY A 123 14.00 9.61 26.27
#